data_AF-A0A1I5SLH4-F1
#
_entry.id   AF-A0A1I5SLH4-F1
#
_cell.length_a   1.000
_cell.length_b   1.000
_cell.length_c   1.000
_cell.angle_alpha   90.00
_cell.angle_beta   90.00
_cell.angle_gamma   90.00
#
_symmetry.space_group_name_H-M   'P 1'
#
loop_
_entity.id
_entity.type
_entity.pdbx_description
1 polymer ?
#
loop_
_entity_poly.entity_id
_entity_poly.type
_entity_poly.pdbx_seq_one_letter_code
_entity_poly.pdbx_strand_id
1 'polypeptide(L)'
;MKKRADDSGERFTELGSRIKAIEKRLDEISELKTHIRNYAMTNDTYVAYRKSGYNKYFYEEHRKDIQLNKASREAFDKFDGKAIPSAKELNAEFQELLSEKRKLYEECHEVKEKMQLYKIAKYDID
;
A
#
# COMPACT_ATOMS: atom_id res chain seq x y z
N MET A 1 32.53 20.48 -10.60
CA MET A 1 32.29 19.03 -10.66
C MET A 1 31.61 18.48 -9.40
N LYS A 2 32.05 18.84 -8.17
CA LYS A 2 31.44 18.39 -6.90
C LYS A 2 29.90 18.55 -6.81
N LYS A 3 29.39 19.73 -7.20
CA LYS A 3 27.96 20.07 -7.17
C LYS A 3 27.05 19.07 -7.92
N ARG A 4 27.46 18.56 -9.10
CA ARG A 4 26.66 17.59 -9.89
C ARG A 4 26.60 16.20 -9.26
N ALA A 5 27.63 15.81 -8.52
CA ALA A 5 27.68 14.52 -7.84
C ALA A 5 26.80 14.54 -6.56
N ASP A 6 26.82 15.65 -5.83
CA ASP A 6 25.97 15.87 -4.66
C ASP A 6 24.49 15.90 -5.07
N ASP A 7 24.13 16.63 -6.13
CA ASP A 7 22.77 16.68 -6.71
C ASP A 7 22.25 15.28 -7.16
N SER A 8 23.16 14.40 -7.63
CA SER A 8 22.78 13.05 -8.08
C SER A 8 22.51 12.09 -6.92
N GLY A 9 23.21 12.25 -5.80
CA GLY A 9 23.00 11.46 -4.58
C GLY A 9 21.71 11.83 -3.85
N GLU A 10 21.38 13.12 -3.80
CA GLU A 10 20.10 13.62 -3.28
C GLU A 10 18.93 13.08 -4.10
N ARG A 11 19.01 13.18 -5.44
CA ARG A 11 17.96 12.65 -6.34
C ARG A 11 17.77 11.14 -6.19
N PHE A 12 18.85 10.36 -6.05
CA PHE A 12 18.75 8.91 -5.83
C PHE A 12 18.02 8.59 -4.51
N THR A 13 18.32 9.33 -3.45
CA THR A 13 17.70 9.16 -2.12
C THR A 13 16.21 9.53 -2.15
N GLU A 14 15.87 10.60 -2.87
CA GLU A 14 14.48 11.02 -3.07
C GLU A 14 13.67 9.98 -3.85
N LEU A 15 14.20 9.48 -4.97
CA LEU A 15 13.56 8.42 -5.77
C LEU A 15 13.33 7.16 -4.93
N GLY A 16 14.33 6.74 -4.15
CA GLY A 16 14.18 5.61 -3.24
C GLY A 16 13.08 5.81 -2.19
N SER A 17 12.95 7.02 -1.65
CA SER A 17 11.91 7.37 -0.69
C SER A 17 10.51 7.36 -1.32
N ARG A 18 10.38 7.88 -2.55
CA ARG A 18 9.12 7.86 -3.31
C ARG A 18 8.67 6.44 -3.63
N ILE A 19 9.58 5.58 -4.10
CA ILE A 19 9.27 4.17 -4.38
C ILE A 19 8.75 3.48 -3.12
N LYS A 20 9.42 3.66 -1.97
CA LYS A 20 8.96 3.08 -0.68
C LYS A 20 7.59 3.58 -0.27
N ALA A 21 7.29 4.85 -0.48
CA ALA A 21 5.98 5.42 -0.18
C ALA A 21 4.88 4.80 -1.06
N ILE A 22 5.15 4.61 -2.36
CA ILE A 22 4.23 3.93 -3.28
C ILE A 22 4.02 2.48 -2.87
N GLU A 23 5.09 1.75 -2.52
CA GLU A 23 4.98 0.36 -2.06
C GLU A 23 4.09 0.23 -0.83
N LYS A 24 4.34 1.08 0.17
CA LYS A 24 3.49 1.15 1.36
C LYS A 24 2.03 1.40 0.99
N ARG A 25 1.77 2.33 0.07
CA ARG A 25 0.40 2.66 -0.35
C ARG A 25 -0.27 1.49 -1.10
N LEU A 26 0.46 0.75 -1.93
CA LEU A 26 -0.05 -0.46 -2.61
C LEU A 26 -0.46 -1.55 -1.61
N ASP A 27 0.32 -1.72 -0.54
CA ASP A 27 0.01 -2.66 0.55
C ASP A 27 -1.25 -2.22 1.30
N GLU A 28 -1.33 -0.94 1.70
CA GLU A 28 -2.51 -0.35 2.35
C GLU A 28 -3.79 -0.54 1.51
N ILE A 29 -3.71 -0.30 0.19
CA ILE A 29 -4.84 -0.51 -0.73
C ILE A 29 -5.25 -1.99 -0.78
N SER A 30 -4.27 -2.90 -0.79
CA SER A 30 -4.53 -4.35 -0.85
C SER A 30 -5.20 -4.87 0.43
N GLU A 31 -4.75 -4.40 1.59
CA GLU A 31 -5.38 -4.66 2.88
C GLU A 31 -6.81 -4.11 2.92
N LEU A 32 -7.01 -2.85 2.52
CA LEU A 32 -8.32 -2.23 2.52
C LEU A 32 -9.32 -2.94 1.60
N LYS A 33 -8.89 -3.34 0.40
CA LYS A 33 -9.70 -4.15 -0.52
C LYS A 33 -10.10 -5.49 0.10
N THR A 34 -9.20 -6.10 0.88
CA THR A 34 -9.48 -7.34 1.60
C THR A 34 -10.55 -7.13 2.67
N HIS A 35 -10.45 -6.05 3.45
CA HIS A 35 -11.48 -5.69 4.43
C HIS A 35 -12.84 -5.37 3.78
N ILE A 36 -12.87 -4.65 2.67
CA ILE A 36 -14.10 -4.38 1.91
C ILE A 36 -14.77 -5.69 1.48
N ARG A 37 -14.01 -6.63 0.91
CA ARG A 37 -14.53 -7.93 0.50
C ARG A 37 -15.02 -8.74 1.70
N ASN A 38 -14.20 -8.86 2.75
CA ASN A 38 -14.54 -9.63 3.94
C ASN A 38 -15.79 -9.09 4.62
N TYR A 39 -15.90 -7.77 4.76
CA TYR A 39 -17.09 -7.14 5.32
C TYR A 39 -18.34 -7.50 4.51
N ALA A 40 -18.29 -7.35 3.19
CA ALA A 40 -19.42 -7.67 2.31
C ALA A 40 -19.84 -9.15 2.43
N MET A 41 -18.88 -10.08 2.45
CA MET A 41 -19.17 -11.52 2.53
C MET A 41 -19.66 -11.98 3.91
N THR A 42 -19.31 -11.27 4.98
CA THR A 42 -19.62 -11.68 6.36
C THR A 42 -20.74 -10.85 7.01
N ASN A 43 -21.26 -9.84 6.31
CA ASN A 43 -22.24 -8.92 6.85
C ASN A 43 -23.52 -9.63 7.29
N ASP A 44 -24.05 -10.55 6.47
CA ASP A 44 -25.29 -11.26 6.78
C ASP A 44 -25.13 -12.17 8.01
N THR A 45 -24.02 -12.90 8.09
CA THR A 45 -23.65 -13.71 9.26
C THR A 45 -23.53 -12.85 10.52
N TYR A 46 -22.91 -11.67 10.44
CA TYR A 46 -22.79 -10.76 11.57
C TYR A 46 -24.14 -10.14 11.98
N VAL A 47 -25.02 -9.82 11.01
CA VAL A 47 -26.38 -9.34 11.28
C VAL A 47 -27.21 -10.43 11.98
N ALA A 48 -27.12 -11.68 11.52
CA ALA A 48 -27.76 -12.82 12.18
C ALA A 48 -27.23 -13.03 13.61
N TYR A 49 -25.92 -12.89 13.82
CA TYR A 49 -25.30 -12.93 15.14
C TYR A 49 -25.83 -11.84 16.09
N ARG A 50 -26.01 -10.60 15.59
CA ARG A 50 -26.62 -9.53 16.39
C ARG A 50 -28.08 -9.84 16.72
N LYS A 51 -28.86 -10.33 15.75
CA LYS A 51 -30.27 -10.68 15.92
C LYS A 51 -30.49 -11.85 16.90
N SER A 52 -29.53 -12.76 17.01
CA SER A 52 -29.57 -13.86 17.99
C SER A 52 -29.26 -13.41 19.43
N GLY A 53 -29.04 -12.11 19.65
CA GLY A 53 -28.66 -11.57 20.96
C GLY A 53 -27.23 -11.97 21.35
N TYR A 54 -26.33 -12.11 20.36
CA TYR A 54 -24.95 -12.54 20.57
C TYR A 54 -24.83 -13.95 21.16
N ASN A 55 -25.67 -14.88 20.68
CA ASN A 55 -25.68 -16.26 21.15
C ASN A 55 -24.29 -16.93 21.05
N LYS A 56 -23.85 -17.58 22.13
CA LYS A 56 -22.53 -18.21 22.22
C LYS A 56 -22.34 -19.35 21.22
N TYR A 57 -23.34 -20.22 21.03
CA TYR A 57 -23.25 -21.34 20.09
C TYR A 57 -23.15 -20.83 18.64
N PHE A 58 -23.96 -19.82 18.29
CA PHE A 58 -23.86 -19.14 16.98
C PHE A 58 -22.47 -18.54 16.77
N TYR A 59 -21.91 -17.90 17.81
CA TYR A 59 -20.56 -17.34 17.74
C TYR A 59 -19.51 -18.42 17.44
N GLU A 60 -19.57 -19.57 18.11
CA GLU A 60 -18.61 -20.65 17.89
C GLU A 60 -18.73 -21.24 16.48
N GLU A 61 -19.95 -21.47 16.01
CA GLU A 61 -20.22 -22.00 14.66
C GLU A 61 -19.75 -21.06 13.55
N HIS A 62 -19.91 -19.74 13.74
CA HIS A 62 -19.58 -18.71 12.76
C HIS A 62 -18.35 -17.87 13.13
N ARG A 63 -17.49 -18.39 14.01
CA ARG A 63 -16.39 -17.65 14.65
C ARG A 63 -15.53 -16.89 13.65
N LYS A 64 -15.11 -17.58 12.58
CA LYS A 64 -14.24 -17.01 11.55
C LYS A 64 -14.88 -15.79 10.87
N ASP A 65 -16.13 -15.92 10.42
CA ASP A 65 -16.83 -14.85 9.71
C ASP A 65 -17.10 -13.66 10.63
N ILE A 66 -17.47 -13.91 11.88
CA ILE A 66 -17.68 -12.85 12.86
C ILE A 66 -16.38 -12.10 13.15
N GLN A 67 -15.24 -12.81 13.29
CA GLN A 67 -13.93 -12.19 13.49
C GLN A 67 -13.50 -11.37 12.28
N LEU A 68 -13.68 -11.89 11.06
CA LEU A 68 -13.38 -11.15 9.83
C LEU A 68 -14.25 -9.90 9.68
N ASN A 69 -15.54 -9.95 10.05
CA ASN A 69 -16.41 -8.78 10.04
C ASN A 69 -15.93 -7.72 11.02
N LYS A 70 -15.60 -8.12 12.26
CA LYS A 70 -15.09 -7.23 13.31
C LYS A 70 -13.77 -6.56 12.88
N ALA A 71 -12.81 -7.34 12.39
CA ALA A 71 -11.53 -6.79 11.90
C ALA A 71 -11.74 -5.80 10.73
N SER A 72 -12.72 -6.06 9.86
CA SER A 72 -13.05 -5.14 8.78
C SER A 72 -13.69 -3.84 9.30
N ARG A 73 -14.57 -3.91 10.30
CA ARG A 73 -15.12 -2.72 10.98
C ARG A 73 -14.02 -1.90 11.65
N GLU A 74 -13.10 -2.54 12.39
CA GLU A 74 -11.97 -1.87 13.02
C GLU A 74 -11.06 -1.17 12.01
N ALA A 75 -10.85 -1.77 10.83
CA ALA A 75 -10.11 -1.13 9.75
C ALA A 75 -10.84 0.10 9.19
N PHE A 76 -12.17 0.07 9.13
CA PHE A 76 -13.00 1.18 8.68
C PHE A 76 -13.07 2.31 9.71
N ASP A 77 -13.08 1.99 11.01
CA ASP A 77 -13.10 2.99 12.09
C ASP A 77 -11.87 3.91 12.05
N LYS A 78 -10.74 3.45 11.50
CA LYS A 78 -9.54 4.27 11.27
C LYS A 78 -9.75 5.43 10.28
N PHE A 79 -10.84 5.44 9.51
CA PHE A 79 -11.19 6.54 8.63
C PHE A 79 -11.87 7.70 9.37
N ASP A 80 -12.19 7.56 10.67
CA ASP A 80 -12.71 8.63 11.53
C ASP A 80 -13.91 9.36 10.89
N GLY A 81 -14.87 8.58 10.38
CA GLY A 81 -16.07 9.08 9.70
C GLY A 81 -15.85 9.61 8.28
N LYS A 82 -14.62 9.60 7.75
CA LYS A 82 -14.35 9.90 6.35
C LYS A 82 -14.88 8.80 5.44
N ALA A 83 -15.19 9.18 4.20
CA ALA A 83 -15.63 8.23 3.18
C ALA A 83 -14.53 7.18 2.92
N ILE A 84 -14.93 5.91 2.98
CA ILE A 84 -14.08 4.80 2.59
C ILE A 84 -14.11 4.70 1.06
N PRO A 85 -12.94 4.70 0.38
CA PRO A 85 -12.90 4.54 -1.06
C PRO A 85 -13.58 3.25 -1.53
N SER A 86 -14.28 3.33 -2.65
CA SER A 86 -14.88 2.17 -3.30
C SER A 86 -13.81 1.24 -3.88
N ALA A 87 -14.16 -0.03 -4.09
CA ALA A 87 -13.28 -0.98 -4.75
C ALA A 87 -12.84 -0.52 -6.16
N LYS A 88 -13.66 0.29 -6.85
CA LYS A 88 -13.33 0.86 -8.16
C LYS A 88 -12.26 1.94 -8.04
N GLU A 89 -12.42 2.87 -7.10
CA GLU A 89 -11.43 3.93 -6.83
C GLU A 89 -10.09 3.34 -6.40
N LEU A 90 -10.12 2.37 -5.47
CA LEU A 90 -8.91 1.67 -5.03
C LEU A 90 -8.22 0.92 -6.18
N ASN A 91 -8.98 0.34 -7.11
CA ASN A 91 -8.39 -0.30 -8.28
C ASN A 91 -7.73 0.71 -9.23
N ALA A 92 -8.35 1.87 -9.45
CA ALA A 92 -7.77 2.91 -10.29
C ALA A 92 -6.45 3.42 -9.69
N GLU A 93 -6.48 3.80 -8.40
CA GLU A 93 -5.28 4.25 -7.67
C GLU A 93 -4.17 3.19 -7.70
N PHE A 94 -4.51 1.92 -7.47
CA PHE A 94 -3.53 0.83 -7.52
C PHE A 94 -2.83 0.70 -8.88
N GLN A 95 -3.57 0.81 -9.99
CA GLN A 95 -2.99 0.73 -11.33
C GLN A 95 -2.10 1.94 -11.66
N GLU A 96 -2.52 3.14 -11.23
CA GLU A 96 -1.73 4.36 -11.39
C GLU A 96 -0.41 4.26 -10.62
N LEU A 97 -0.46 3.83 -9.35
CA LEU A 97 0.72 3.63 -8.51
C LEU A 97 1.66 2.55 -9.08
N LEU A 98 1.14 1.48 -9.67
CA LEU A 98 1.99 0.49 -10.36
C LEU A 98 2.70 1.09 -11.57
N SER A 99 2.02 1.94 -12.35
CA SER A 99 2.63 2.64 -13.48
C SER A 99 3.73 3.61 -13.00
N GLU A 100 3.44 4.39 -11.95
CA GLU A 100 4.39 5.33 -11.37
C GLU A 100 5.61 4.60 -10.77
N LYS A 101 5.39 3.52 -10.02
CA LYS A 101 6.46 2.68 -9.47
C LYS A 101 7.42 2.23 -10.57
N ARG A 102 6.90 1.74 -11.71
CA ARG A 102 7.73 1.29 -12.85
C ARG A 102 8.60 2.43 -13.39
N LYS A 103 8.01 3.60 -13.64
CA LYS A 103 8.74 4.79 -14.12
C LYS A 103 9.84 5.23 -13.16
N LEU A 104 9.56 5.23 -11.85
CA LEU A 104 10.55 5.60 -10.84
C LEU A 104 11.70 4.59 -10.74
N TYR A 105 11.44 3.30 -10.96
CA TYR A 105 12.51 2.29 -11.02
C TYR A 105 13.41 2.49 -12.24
N GLU A 106 12.84 2.81 -13.40
CA GLU A 106 13.60 3.14 -14.62
C GLU A 106 14.50 4.37 -14.36
N GLU A 107 13.95 5.43 -13.77
CA GLU A 107 14.73 6.64 -13.42
C GLU A 107 15.84 6.33 -12.40
N CYS A 108 15.54 5.53 -11.38
CA CYS A 108 16.50 5.11 -10.37
C CYS A 108 17.66 4.30 -10.98
N HIS A 109 17.38 3.46 -11.96
CA HIS A 109 18.39 2.73 -12.71
C HIS A 109 19.33 3.68 -13.47
N GLU A 110 18.78 4.62 -14.22
CA GLU A 110 19.59 5.60 -14.97
C GLU A 110 20.47 6.47 -14.06
N VAL A 111 19.93 6.95 -12.94
CA VAL A 111 20.70 7.77 -11.98
C VAL A 111 21.85 6.95 -11.41
N LYS A 112 21.62 5.67 -11.09
CA LYS A 112 22.65 4.76 -10.59
C LYS A 112 23.76 4.55 -11.63
N GLU A 113 23.42 4.32 -12.90
CA GLU A 113 24.41 4.17 -13.97
C GLU A 113 25.26 5.43 -14.16
N LYS A 114 24.62 6.61 -14.20
CA LYS A 114 25.32 7.92 -14.30
C LYS A 114 26.29 8.13 -13.14
N MET A 115 25.91 7.75 -11.92
CA MET A 115 26.79 7.81 -10.75
C MET A 115 27.98 6.85 -10.85
N GLN A 116 27.80 5.63 -11.37
CA GLN A 116 28.90 4.67 -11.54
C GLN A 116 29.90 5.13 -12.60
N LEU A 117 29.41 5.59 -13.76
CA LEU A 117 30.26 6.13 -14.83
C LEU A 117 31.10 7.32 -14.35
N TYR A 118 30.50 8.22 -13.57
CA TYR A 118 31.24 9.35 -12.97
C TYR A 118 32.34 8.89 -12.01
N LYS A 119 32.09 7.85 -11.19
CA LYS A 119 33.11 7.30 -10.28
C LYS A 119 34.28 6.68 -11.04
N ILE A 120 34.00 5.92 -12.10
CA ILE A 120 35.03 5.30 -12.95
C ILE A 120 35.87 6.38 -13.64
N ALA A 121 35.23 7.34 -14.30
CA ALA A 121 35.92 8.43 -14.99
C ALA A 121 36.77 9.30 -14.06
N LYS A 122 36.40 9.42 -12.78
CA LYS A 122 37.21 10.12 -11.78
C LYS A 122 38.45 9.32 -11.38
N TYR A 123 38.34 8.00 -11.27
CA TYR A 123 39.44 7.12 -10.88
C TYR A 123 40.48 6.96 -11.99
N ASP A 124 40.07 7.02 -13.26
CA ASP A 124 40.98 6.90 -14.41
C ASP A 124 41.79 8.19 -14.71
N ILE A 125 41.50 9.31 -14.03
CA ILE A 125 42.14 10.62 -14.25
C ILE A 125 43.11 10.99 -13.09
N ASP A 126 43.13 10.22 -12.00
CA ASP A 126 44.08 10.34 -10.87
C ASP A 126 45.22 9.30 -10.99
#